data_AF-A0A9N9R0F7-F1
#
_entry.id   AF-A0A9N9R0F7-F1
#
_cell.length_a   1.000
_cell.length_b   1.000
_cell.length_c   1.000
_cell.angle_alpha   90.00
_cell.angle_beta   90.00
_cell.angle_gamma   90.00
#
_symmetry.space_group_name_H-M   'P 1'
#
loop_
_entity.id
_entity.type
_entity.pdbx_description
1 polymer ?
#
loop_
_entity_poly.entity_id
_entity_poly.type
_entity_poly.pdbx_seq_one_letter_code
_entity_poly.pdbx_strand_id
1 'polypeptide(L)' 'MMIIGGYRFSLQYARNTKERWQCSRRSYYGCKAVVRLNNGVLRYRNVEHNHEP' A
#
# COMPACT_ATOMS: atom_id res chain seq x y z
N MET A 1 -4.74 2.23 -9.01
CA MET A 1 -4.11 0.97 -8.57
C MET A 1 -2.61 1.13 -8.68
N MET A 2 -1.83 0.71 -7.69
CA MET A 2 -0.36 0.85 -7.68
C MET A 2 0.29 -0.52 -7.51
N ILE A 3 1.41 -0.79 -8.18
CA ILE A 3 2.15 -2.05 -8.09
C ILE A 3 3.56 -1.75 -7.61
N ILE A 4 3.97 -2.41 -6.53
CA ILE A 4 5.32 -2.26 -5.96
C ILE A 4 5.84 -3.65 -5.62
N GLY A 5 6.99 -4.03 -6.18
CA GLY A 5 7.61 -5.34 -5.93
C GLY A 5 6.69 -6.52 -6.27
N GLY A 6 5.85 -6.39 -7.31
CA GLY A 6 4.86 -7.41 -7.68
C GLY A 6 3.55 -7.38 -6.90
N TYR A 7 3.50 -6.68 -5.77
CA TYR A 7 2.31 -6.58 -4.94
C TYR A 7 1.41 -5.42 -5.36
N ARG A 8 0.10 -5.69 -5.34
CA ARG A 8 -0.95 -4.71 -5.68
C ARG A 8 -1.39 -3.93 -4.46
N PHE A 9 -1.46 -2.62 -4.60
CA PHE A 9 -1.93 -1.68 -3.60
C PHE A 9 -3.13 -0.89 -4.12
N SER A 10 -4.13 -0.72 -3.25
CA SER A 10 -5.31 0.10 -3.45
C SER A 10 -5.26 1.34 -2.56
N LEU A 11 -5.76 2.46 -3.09
CA LEU A 11 -5.82 3.71 -2.36
C LEU A 11 -6.83 3.54 -1.21
N GLN A 12 -6.37 3.76 0.02
CA GLN A 12 -7.25 3.78 1.19
C GLN A 12 -7.84 5.17 1.40
N TYR A 13 -6.99 6.20 1.32
CA TYR A 13 -7.42 7.60 1.34
C TYR A 13 -6.34 8.49 0.73
N ALA A 14 -6.77 9.62 0.20
CA ALA A 14 -5.92 10.73 -0.22
C ALA A 14 -6.36 12.01 0.49
N ARG A 15 -5.41 12.76 1.05
CA ARG A 15 -5.66 14.05 1.68
C ARG A 15 -4.49 15.00 1.42
N ASN A 16 -4.77 16.08 0.70
CA ASN A 16 -3.76 17.06 0.28
C ASN A 16 -2.60 16.32 -0.43
N THR A 17 -1.35 16.52 0.00
CA THR A 17 -0.17 15.84 -0.54
C THR A 17 0.08 14.45 0.03
N LYS A 18 -0.79 13.93 0.89
CA LYS A 18 -0.61 12.65 1.59
C LYS A 18 -1.62 11.62 1.11
N GLU A 19 -1.13 10.52 0.57
CA GLU A 19 -1.95 9.36 0.23
C GLU A 19 -1.52 8.16 1.05
N ARG A 20 -2.49 7.34 1.43
CA ARG A 20 -2.24 6.05 2.06
C ARG A 20 -2.75 4.96 1.13
N TRP A 21 -1.86 4.05 0.81
CA TRP A 21 -2.10 2.90 -0.05
C TRP A 21 -1.92 1.63 0.78
N GLN A 22 -2.87 0.71 0.70
CA GLN A 22 -2.81 -0.56 1.42
C GLN A 22 -2.81 -1.72 0.45
N CYS A 23 -2.26 -2.85 0.86
CA CYS A 23 -2.28 -4.05 0.02
C CYS A 23 -3.72 -4.39 -0.36
N SER A 24 -3.96 -4.61 -1.65
CA SER A 24 -5.29 -4.95 -2.17
C SER A 24 -5.80 -6.30 -1.66
N ARG A 25 -4.88 -7.19 -1.30
CA ARG A 25 -5.14 -8.51 -0.71
C ARG A 25 -5.41 -8.46 0.80
N ARG A 26 -5.44 -7.27 1.42
CA ARG A 26 -5.72 -7.09 2.85
C ARG A 26 -7.00 -7.75 3.32
N SER A 27 -8.10 -7.61 2.57
CA SER A 27 -9.39 -8.17 2.99
C SER A 27 -9.43 -9.70 2.98
N TYR A 28 -8.63 -10.34 2.12
CA TYR A 28 -8.59 -11.80 1.99
C TYR A 28 -7.52 -12.43 2.90
N TYR A 29 -6.30 -11.88 2.91
CA TYR A 29 -5.15 -12.45 3.63
C TYR A 29 -4.87 -11.78 4.99
N GLY A 30 -5.65 -10.77 5.39
CA GLY A 30 -5.33 -9.95 6.56
C GLY A 30 -4.04 -9.14 6.42
N CYS A 31 -3.55 -8.97 5.18
CA CYS A 31 -2.26 -8.35 4.90
C CYS A 31 -2.17 -6.91 5.44
N LYS A 32 -1.12 -6.64 6.23
CA LYS A 32 -0.91 -5.34 6.88
C LYS A 32 0.02 -4.41 6.09
N ALA A 33 0.47 -4.83 4.91
CA ALA A 33 1.34 -4.01 4.06
C ALA A 33 0.65 -2.70 3.66
N VAL A 34 1.35 -1.59 3.89
CA VAL A 34 0.88 -0.22 3.70
C VAL A 34 2.06 0.65 3.26
N VAL A 35 1.84 1.41 2.21
CA VAL A 35 2.74 2.47 1.75
C VAL A 35 2.04 3.82 1.81
N ARG A 36 2.82 4.88 1.95
CA ARG A 36 2.32 6.26 1.95
C ARG A 36 2.99 7.03 0.84
N LEU A 37 2.22 7.76 0.06
CA LEU A 37 2.77 8.78 -0.82
C LEU A 37 2.71 10.11 -0.06
N ASN A 38 3.84 10.81 0.05
CA ASN A 38 3.88 12.14 0.64
C ASN A 38 4.61 13.08 -0.30
N ASN A 39 3.89 14.05 -0.85
CA ASN A 39 4.40 15.02 -1.82
C ASN A 39 5.08 14.33 -3.02
N GLY A 40 4.46 13.28 -3.56
CA GLY A 40 5.01 12.47 -4.65
C GLY A 40 6.12 11.49 -4.25
N VAL A 41 6.58 11.51 -2.99
CA VAL A 41 7.63 10.60 -2.50
C VAL A 41 6.99 9.40 -1.80
N LEU A 42 7.38 8.20 -2.25
CA LEU A 42 6.87 6.95 -1.70
C LEU A 42 7.63 6.58 -0.42
N ARG A 43 6.89 6.42 0.67
CA ARG A 43 7.40 6.01 1.98
C ARG A 43 6.81 4.67 2.38
N TYR A 44 7.69 3.71 2.57
CA TYR A 44 7.39 2.38 3.06
C TYR A 44 7.10 2.44 4.56
N ARG A 45 5.90 2.03 5.00
CA ARG A 45 5.56 1.93 6.42
C ARG A 45 5.58 0.49 6.91
N ASN A 46 4.90 -0.39 6.17
CA ASN A 46 4.90 -1.82 6.42
C ASN A 46 4.97 -2.52 5.06
N VAL A 47 6.04 -3.25 4.80
CA VAL A 47 6.30 -3.90 3.50
C VAL A 47 6.22 -5.42 3.58
N GLU A 48 6.09 -5.97 4.78
CA GLU A 48 5.92 -7.41 4.96
C GLU A 48 4.54 -7.84 4.47
N HIS A 49 4.55 -8.76 3.53
CA HIS A 49 3.38 -9.43 2.99
C HIS A 49 3.28 -10.84 3.58
N ASN A 50 2.09 -11.23 4.05
CA ASN A 50 1.81 -12.57 4.53
C ASN A 50 1.23 -13.48 3.42
N HIS A 51 1.58 -13.18 2.16
CA HIS A 51 1.06 -13.92 1.01
C HIS A 51 1.99 -13.72 -0.18
N GLU A 52 1.88 -14.63 -1.14
CA GLU A 52 2.53 -14.50 -2.43
C GLU A 52 1.88 -13.38 -3.26
N PRO A 53 2.61 -12.73 -4.19
CA PRO A 53 2.11 -11.62 -5.02
C PRO A 53 0.77 -11.87 -5.74
#